data_AF-A0A418IRA9-F1
#
_entry.id   AF-A0A418IRA9-F1
#
_cell.length_a   1.000
_cell.length_b   1.000
_cell.length_c   1.000
_cell.angle_alpha   90.00
_cell.angle_beta   90.00
_cell.angle_gamma   90.00
#
_symmetry.space_group_name_H-M   'P 1'
#
loop_
_entity.id
_entity.type
_entity.pdbx_description
1 polymer ?
#
loop_
_entity_poly.entity_id
_entity_poly.type
_entity_poly.pdbx_seq_one_letter_code
_entity_poly.pdbx_strand_id
1 'polypeptide(L)'
;MITNSTQSERLLSALSYFSVFFAPIIFPIVIWVLADKPVSNHAKKSLLFHILPYVLIVIGSAILGYSGMVSSTAVSIILLIIGFIALIGAIYFVIYNLYCGIKILINDTL
;
A
#
# COMPACT_ATOMS: atom_id res chain seq x y z
N MET A 1 4.71 -27.36 -5.32
CA MET A 1 5.32 -27.20 -6.66
C MET A 1 5.78 -25.75 -6.74
N ILE A 2 7.09 -25.48 -6.83
CA ILE A 2 7.59 -24.13 -7.07
C ILE A 2 7.39 -23.88 -8.56
N THR A 3 6.32 -23.17 -8.91
CA THR A 3 6.07 -22.76 -10.30
C THR A 3 6.85 -21.48 -10.51
N ASN A 4 7.95 -21.54 -11.28
CA ASN A 4 8.60 -20.33 -11.76
C ASN A 4 7.60 -19.57 -12.63
N SER A 5 7.31 -18.33 -12.26
CA SER A 5 6.40 -17.49 -13.01
C SER A 5 7.03 -17.06 -14.33
N THR A 6 6.23 -17.04 -15.39
CA THR A 6 6.60 -16.52 -16.69
C THR A 6 6.92 -15.03 -16.61
N GLN A 7 7.65 -14.49 -17.58
CA GLN A 7 7.98 -13.06 -17.61
C GLN A 7 6.72 -12.17 -17.62
N SER A 8 5.65 -12.59 -18.31
CA SER A 8 4.38 -11.88 -18.34
C SER A 8 3.69 -11.87 -16.97
N GLU A 9 3.69 -13.01 -16.26
CA GLU A 9 3.13 -13.10 -14.91
C GLU A 9 3.89 -12.21 -13.92
N ARG A 10 5.22 -12.17 -14.02
CA ARG A 10 6.08 -11.29 -13.20
C ARG A 10 5.79 -9.83 -13.48
N LEU A 11 5.69 -9.47 -14.76
CA LEU A 11 5.39 -8.10 -15.18
C LEU A 11 3.99 -7.67 -14.70
N LEU A 12 2.98 -8.51 -14.88
CA LEU A 12 1.60 -8.21 -14.47
C LEU A 12 1.47 -8.09 -12.95
N SER A 13 2.21 -8.93 -12.22
CA SER A 13 2.30 -8.85 -10.76
C SER A 13 2.99 -7.55 -10.32
N ALA A 14 4.11 -7.18 -10.96
CA ALA A 14 4.84 -5.93 -10.68
C ALA A 14 3.99 -4.70 -10.97
N LEU A 15 3.27 -4.69 -12.10
CA LEU A 15 2.36 -3.62 -12.47
C LEU A 15 1.23 -3.44 -11.46
N SER A 16 0.78 -4.52 -10.81
CA SER A 16 -0.21 -4.41 -9.73
C SER A 16 0.35 -3.55 -8.58
N TYR A 17 1.60 -3.79 -8.17
CA TYR A 17 2.30 -2.98 -7.18
C TYR A 17 2.58 -1.53 -7.64
N PHE A 18 3.00 -1.34 -8.89
CA PHE A 18 3.27 -0.01 -9.46
C PHE A 18 2.02 0.80 -9.81
N SER A 19 0.84 0.18 -9.76
CA SER A 19 -0.42 0.88 -10.01
C SER A 19 -0.68 2.06 -9.08
N VAL A 20 0.07 2.21 -7.98
CA VAL A 20 0.05 3.42 -7.12
C VAL A 20 0.20 4.71 -7.92
N PHE A 21 0.92 4.67 -9.05
CA PHE A 21 1.21 5.86 -9.87
C PHE A 21 0.13 6.19 -10.90
N PHE A 22 -0.79 5.27 -11.23
CA PHE A 22 -1.74 5.48 -12.34
C PHE A 22 -3.17 4.99 -12.08
N ALA A 23 -3.35 3.87 -11.36
CA ALA A 23 -4.68 3.30 -11.09
C ALA A 23 -4.66 2.41 -9.82
N PRO A 24 -4.37 2.97 -8.63
CA PRO A 24 -4.01 2.24 -7.41
C PRO A 24 -5.00 1.16 -6.98
N ILE A 25 -6.29 1.36 -7.27
CA ILE A 25 -7.35 0.44 -6.85
C ILE A 25 -7.88 -0.36 -8.05
N ILE A 26 -8.19 0.33 -9.15
CA ILE A 26 -8.86 -0.28 -10.31
C ILE A 26 -7.96 -1.36 -10.93
N PHE A 27 -6.68 -1.07 -11.15
CA PHE A 27 -5.80 -2.00 -11.83
C PHE A 27 -5.57 -3.29 -11.02
N PRO A 28 -5.20 -3.25 -9.71
CA PRO A 28 -5.07 -4.46 -8.91
C PRO A 28 -6.37 -5.26 -8.79
N ILE A 29 -7.55 -4.61 -8.75
CA ILE A 29 -8.84 -5.32 -8.76
C ILE A 29 -9.01 -6.13 -10.05
N VAL A 30 -8.79 -5.49 -11.20
CA VAL A 30 -8.94 -6.12 -12.51
C VAL A 30 -8.01 -7.34 -12.62
N ILE A 31 -6.74 -7.19 -12.22
CA ILE A 31 -5.79 -8.31 -12.25
C ILE A 31 -6.16 -9.40 -11.23
N TRP A 32 -6.62 -9.04 -10.04
CA TRP A 32 -7.03 -10.01 -9.02
C TRP A 32 -8.18 -10.90 -9.50
N VAL A 33 -9.15 -10.34 -10.21
CA VAL A 33 -10.33 -11.06 -10.71
C VAL A 33 -10.03 -11.86 -11.98
N LEU A 34 -9.22 -11.32 -12.90
CA LEU A 34 -9.04 -11.90 -14.24
C LEU A 34 -7.80 -12.79 -14.41
N ALA A 35 -6.78 -12.65 -13.58
CA ALA A 35 -5.55 -13.44 -13.72
C ALA A 35 -5.59 -14.73 -12.87
N ASP A 36 -4.84 -15.72 -13.30
CA ASP A 36 -4.61 -16.94 -12.51
C ASP A 36 -3.54 -16.75 -11.43
N LYS A 37 -3.39 -17.75 -10.57
CA LYS A 37 -2.28 -17.82 -9.62
C LYS A 37 -0.97 -18.09 -10.40
N PRO A 38 0.15 -17.43 -10.02
CA PRO A 38 0.35 -16.65 -8.80
C PRO A 38 -0.03 -15.16 -8.90
N VAL A 39 -0.29 -14.63 -10.09
CA VAL A 39 -0.50 -13.19 -10.33
C VAL A 39 -1.66 -12.62 -9.52
N SER A 40 -2.78 -13.34 -9.46
CA SER A 40 -3.95 -12.94 -8.66
C SER A 40 -3.62 -12.72 -7.18
N ASN A 41 -2.71 -13.53 -6.61
CA ASN A 41 -2.29 -13.37 -5.20
C ASN A 41 -1.50 -12.06 -4.99
N HIS A 42 -0.61 -11.71 -5.93
CA HIS A 42 0.14 -10.45 -5.88
C HIS A 42 -0.77 -9.24 -6.06
N ALA A 43 -1.74 -9.33 -6.96
CA ALA A 43 -2.73 -8.28 -7.16
C ALA A 43 -3.56 -8.02 -5.88
N LYS A 44 -4.03 -9.09 -5.21
CA LYS A 44 -4.71 -8.98 -3.91
C LYS A 44 -3.82 -8.34 -2.83
N LYS A 45 -2.56 -8.78 -2.73
CA LYS A 45 -1.60 -8.26 -1.73
C LYS A 45 -1.29 -6.78 -2.00
N SER A 46 -1.10 -6.41 -3.27
CA SER A 46 -0.87 -5.03 -3.67
C SER A 46 -2.05 -4.13 -3.32
N LEU A 47 -3.28 -4.59 -3.58
CA LEU A 47 -4.51 -3.85 -3.25
C LEU A 47 -4.58 -3.50 -1.76
N LEU A 48 -4.23 -4.43 -0.87
CA LEU A 48 -4.18 -4.17 0.58
C LEU A 48 -3.20 -3.04 0.92
N PHE A 49 -2.01 -3.05 0.32
CA PHE A 49 -1.01 -2.00 0.54
C PHE A 49 -1.35 -0.68 -0.14
N HIS A 50 -2.26 -0.65 -1.13
CA HIS A 50 -2.80 0.62 -1.64
C HIS A 50 -3.87 1.19 -0.73
N ILE A 51 -4.73 0.36 -0.13
CA ILE A 51 -5.78 0.81 0.79
C ILE A 51 -5.19 1.37 2.09
N LEU A 52 -4.17 0.72 2.65
CA LEU A 52 -3.63 1.05 3.96
C LEU A 52 -3.09 2.51 4.07
N PRO A 53 -2.36 3.07 3.09
CA PRO A 53 -2.02 4.48 3.03
C PRO A 53 -3.23 5.41 3.13
N TYR A 54 -4.32 5.15 2.40
CA TYR A 54 -5.50 6.00 2.45
C TYR A 54 -6.18 5.96 3.83
N VAL A 55 -6.25 4.77 4.45
CA VAL A 55 -6.78 4.62 5.81
C VAL A 55 -5.92 5.41 6.81
N LEU A 56 -4.60 5.30 6.71
CA LEU A 56 -3.67 6.04 7.57
C LEU A 56 -3.72 7.55 7.36
N ILE A 57 -3.92 8.01 6.11
CA ILE A 57 -4.12 9.43 5.82
C ILE A 57 -5.41 9.93 6.48
N VAL A 58 -6.53 9.23 6.31
CA VAL A 58 -7.81 9.63 6.92
C VAL A 58 -7.71 9.68 8.44
N ILE A 59 -7.18 8.63 9.06
CA ILE A 59 -7.01 8.56 10.52
C ILE A 59 -6.02 9.63 11.00
N GLY A 60 -4.86 9.75 10.35
CA GLY A 60 -3.84 10.72 10.70
C GLY A 60 -4.34 12.15 10.61
N SER A 61 -5.00 12.51 9.51
CA SER A 61 -5.61 13.83 9.32
C SER A 61 -6.73 14.11 10.32
N ALA A 62 -7.57 13.13 10.65
CA ALA A 62 -8.60 13.28 11.68
C ALA A 62 -7.98 13.54 13.07
N ILE A 63 -6.92 12.81 13.43
CA ILE A 63 -6.19 13.01 14.69
C ILE A 63 -5.54 14.39 14.74
N LEU A 64 -4.93 14.83 13.64
CA LEU A 64 -4.32 16.17 13.54
C LEU A 64 -5.36 17.29 13.60
N GLY A 65 -6.53 17.11 12.97
CA GLY A 65 -7.63 18.07 13.08
C GLY A 65 -8.16 18.16 14.51
N TYR A 66 -8.34 17.01 15.17
CA TYR A 66 -8.81 16.95 16.56
C TYR A 66 -7.80 17.52 17.55
N SER A 67 -6.49 17.36 17.33
CA SER A 67 -5.45 17.84 18.26
C SER A 67 -5.49 19.36 18.47
N GLY A 68 -5.94 20.13 17.47
CA GLY A 68 -6.13 21.58 17.57
C GLY A 68 -7.37 22.01 18.38
N MET A 69 -8.29 21.08 18.67
CA MET A 69 -9.50 21.34 19.46
C MET A 69 -9.34 20.98 20.94
N VAL A 70 -8.24 20.30 21.29
CA VAL A 70 -7.98 19.82 22.66
C VAL A 70 -7.37 20.93 23.51
N SER A 71 -7.97 21.22 24.66
CA SER A 71 -7.50 22.30 25.56
C SER A 71 -6.19 21.97 26.30
N SER A 72 -5.89 20.69 26.52
CA SER A 72 -4.65 20.26 27.18
C SER A 72 -3.47 20.24 26.20
N THR A 73 -2.49 21.11 26.44
CA THR A 73 -1.27 21.20 25.62
C THR A 73 -0.53 19.88 25.52
N ALA A 74 -0.39 19.15 26.64
CA ALA A 74 0.30 17.87 26.66
C ALA A 74 -0.40 16.83 25.76
N VAL A 75 -1.73 16.75 25.83
CA VAL A 75 -2.53 15.83 25.00
C VAL A 75 -2.47 16.24 23.52
N SER A 76 -2.55 17.54 23.22
CA SER A 76 -2.44 18.06 21.85
C SER A 76 -1.10 17.67 21.19
N ILE A 77 0.02 17.81 21.91
CA ILE A 77 1.35 17.41 21.42
C ILE A 77 1.42 15.90 21.14
N ILE A 78 0.89 15.06 22.04
CA ILE A 78 0.86 13.61 21.85
C ILE A 78 0.06 13.23 20.60
N LEU A 79 -1.13 13.81 20.43
CA LEU A 79 -1.96 13.55 19.25
C LEU A 79 -1.28 14.03 17.95
N LEU A 80 -0.58 15.16 18.00
CA LEU A 80 0.18 15.66 16.86
C LEU A 80 1.27 14.67 16.44
N ILE A 81 2.03 14.14 17.40
CA ILE A 81 3.05 13.11 17.15
C ILE A 81 2.42 11.85 16.52
N ILE A 82 1.32 11.36 17.10
CA ILE A 82 0.61 10.17 16.59
C ILE A 82 0.10 10.40 15.15
N GLY A 83 -0.48 11.58 14.91
CA GLY A 83 -0.98 11.97 13.58
C GLY A 83 0.14 11.97 12.54
N PHE A 84 1.30 12.54 12.84
CA PHE A 84 2.45 12.52 11.93
C PHE A 84 3.04 11.12 11.73
N ILE A 85 3.10 10.28 12.78
CA ILE A 85 3.51 8.89 12.65
C ILE A 85 2.59 8.14 11.67
N ALA A 86 1.27 8.35 11.75
CA ALA A 86 0.32 7.76 10.81
C ALA A 86 0.59 8.19 9.35
N LEU A 87 0.84 9.48 9.12
CA LEU A 87 1.17 9.99 7.77
C LEU A 87 2.50 9.44 7.24
N ILE A 88 3.52 9.34 8.09
CA ILE A 88 4.81 8.70 7.73
C ILE A 88 4.58 7.22 7.40
N GLY A 89 3.75 6.53 8.17
CA GLY A 89 3.33 5.16 7.91
C GLY A 89 2.63 5.01 6.56
N ALA A 90 1.81 5.98 6.15
CA ALA A 90 1.17 5.96 4.83
C ALA A 90 2.21 6.01 3.69
N ILE A 91 3.21 6.88 3.82
CA ILE A 91 4.34 6.96 2.87
C ILE A 91 5.12 5.65 2.84
N TYR A 92 5.38 5.06 4.02
CA TYR A 92 6.06 3.77 4.12
C TYR A 92 5.34 2.67 3.32
N PHE A 93 4.01 2.57 3.40
CA PHE A 93 3.27 1.55 2.65
C PHE A 93 3.30 1.77 1.13
N VAL A 94 3.32 3.02 0.67
CA VAL A 94 3.53 3.33 -0.76
C VAL A 94 4.92 2.85 -1.22
N ILE A 95 5.96 3.13 -0.44
CA ILE A 95 7.33 2.67 -0.74
C ILE A 95 7.41 1.14 -0.67
N TYR A 96 6.75 0.51 0.30
CA TYR A 96 6.72 -0.94 0.44
C TYR A 96 6.05 -1.63 -0.77
N ASN A 97 4.98 -1.04 -1.30
CA ASN A 97 4.37 -1.47 -2.55
C ASN A 97 5.40 -1.44 -3.70
N LEU A 98 6.12 -0.31 -3.87
CA LEU A 98 7.17 -0.19 -4.88
C LEU A 98 8.28 -1.22 -4.69
N TYR A 99 8.72 -1.45 -3.45
CA TYR A 99 9.69 -2.48 -3.11
C TYR A 99 9.21 -3.88 -3.54
N CYS A 100 7.96 -4.25 -3.27
CA CYS A 100 7.40 -5.52 -3.72
C CYS A 100 7.37 -5.64 -5.26
N GLY A 101 6.97 -4.56 -5.95
CA GLY A 101 6.96 -4.53 -7.41
C GLY A 101 8.36 -4.69 -8.03
N ILE A 102 9.40 -4.08 -7.45
CA ILE A 102 10.78 -4.27 -7.90
C ILE A 102 11.25 -5.69 -7.55
N LYS A 103 10.94 -6.18 -6.34
CA LYS A 103 11.35 -7.50 -5.88
C LYS A 103 10.86 -8.59 -6.83
N ILE A 104 9.59 -8.55 -7.26
CA ILE A 104 9.03 -9.59 -8.15
C ILE A 104 9.69 -9.63 -9.54
N LEU A 105 10.15 -8.46 -10.03
CA LEU A 105 10.91 -8.34 -11.28
C LEU A 105 12.33 -8.88 -11.16
N ILE A 106 12.90 -8.92 -9.95
CA ILE A 106 14.23 -9.49 -9.70
C ILE A 106 14.09 -10.99 -9.41
N ASN A 107 13.19 -11.36 -8.50
CA ASN A 107 12.94 -12.72 -8.06
C ASN A 107 11.46 -12.88 -7.67
N ASP A 108 10.77 -13.86 -8.26
CA ASP A 108 9.34 -14.11 -8.11
C ASP A 108 8.92 -14.73 -6.76
N THR A 109 9.83 -14.71 -5.77
CA THR A 109 9.56 -15.13 -4.40
C THR A 109 9.20 -13.95 -3.49
N LEU A 110 7.93 -13.82 -3.11
CA LEU A 110 7.37 -12.72 -2.31
C LEU A 110 6.48 -13.17 -1.15
#